data_AF-A0A317K3E7-F1
#
_entry.id   AF-A0A317K3E7-F1
#
_cell.length_a   1.000
_cell.length_b   1.000
_cell.length_c   1.000
_cell.angle_alpha   90.00
_cell.angle_beta   90.00
_cell.angle_gamma   90.00
#
_symmetry.space_group_name_H-M   'P 1'
#
loop_
_entity.id
_entity.type
_entity.pdbx_description
1 polymer ?
#
loop_
_entity_poly.entity_id
_entity_poly.type
_entity_poly.pdbx_seq_one_letter_code
_entity_poly.pdbx_strand_id
1 'polypeptide(L)'
;MALNGRADGADREDVSTATRAARPAATCPIRPGEPCTLCQLDVTGPQDCPLVYLVMGDDELREGVHQTRLAVVRSQRPRPAAGRAAAHPSPAGS
;
A
#
# COMPACT_ATOMS: atom_id res chain seq x y z
N MET A 1 -36.72 -53.24 2.00
CA MET A 1 -37.55 -52.31 1.18
C MET A 1 -38.23 -51.37 2.16
N ALA A 2 -38.01 -50.06 2.26
CA ALA A 2 -37.43 -49.09 1.34
C ALA A 2 -36.48 -48.12 2.07
N LEU A 3 -35.46 -47.70 1.34
CA LEU A 3 -34.53 -46.61 1.64
C LEU A 3 -35.18 -45.30 1.17
N ASN A 4 -35.06 -44.21 1.93
CA ASN A 4 -35.09 -42.79 1.53
C ASN A 4 -34.89 -41.97 2.82
N GLY A 5 -33.86 -41.14 3.04
CA GLY A 5 -33.13 -40.30 2.10
C GLY A 5 -33.51 -38.84 2.38
N ARG A 6 -32.73 -38.12 3.19
CA ARG A 6 -32.61 -36.65 3.17
C ARG A 6 -31.41 -36.18 3.98
N ALA A 7 -30.29 -36.03 3.29
CA ALA A 7 -29.25 -35.07 3.62
C ALA A 7 -29.80 -33.67 3.28
N ASP A 8 -29.59 -32.66 4.12
CA ASP A 8 -29.51 -31.25 3.73
C ASP A 8 -29.17 -30.35 4.94
N GLY A 9 -28.17 -29.48 4.78
CA GLY A 9 -27.90 -28.34 5.67
C GLY A 9 -26.62 -28.49 6.50
N ALA A 10 -25.45 -28.55 5.89
CA ALA A 10 -24.63 -27.35 5.66
C ALA A 10 -24.12 -26.71 6.96
N ASP A 11 -23.07 -27.35 7.45
CA ASP A 11 -21.89 -26.69 8.03
C ASP A 11 -21.50 -25.46 7.18
N ARG A 12 -21.56 -24.27 7.79
CA ARG A 12 -20.50 -23.26 7.69
C ARG A 12 -20.87 -21.98 8.42
N GLU A 13 -20.17 -21.80 9.53
CA GLU A 13 -19.43 -20.57 9.83
C GLU A 13 -20.23 -19.27 9.71
N ASP A 14 -20.72 -18.85 10.87
CA ASP A 14 -20.92 -17.45 11.28
C ASP A 14 -19.65 -16.62 10.98
N VAL A 15 -19.39 -16.35 9.70
CA VAL A 15 -18.33 -15.46 9.25
C VAL A 15 -18.80 -14.05 9.54
N SER A 16 -18.41 -13.62 10.75
CA SER A 16 -18.27 -12.25 11.21
C SER A 16 -18.19 -11.25 10.05
N THR A 17 -19.34 -10.65 9.75
CA THR A 17 -19.52 -9.51 8.84
C THR A 17 -19.05 -8.21 9.48
N ALA A 18 -17.97 -8.27 10.27
CA ALA A 18 -17.16 -7.10 10.50
C ALA A 18 -16.35 -6.87 9.22
N THR A 19 -16.62 -5.76 8.52
CA THR A 19 -15.79 -5.29 7.42
C THR A 19 -14.34 -5.23 7.91
N ARG A 20 -13.56 -6.28 7.64
CA ARG A 20 -12.11 -6.26 7.77
C ARG A 20 -11.68 -5.17 6.80
N ALA A 21 -11.32 -4.00 7.33
CA ALA A 21 -10.61 -2.99 6.58
C ALA A 21 -9.46 -3.74 5.88
N ALA A 22 -9.53 -3.82 4.54
CA ALA A 22 -8.57 -4.59 3.77
C ALA A 22 -7.18 -4.09 4.16
N ARG A 23 -6.34 -4.98 4.71
CA ARG A 23 -4.99 -4.60 5.11
C ARG A 23 -4.33 -3.99 3.88
N PRO A 24 -3.76 -2.77 3.96
CA PRO A 24 -3.14 -2.15 2.80
C PRO A 24 -2.15 -3.13 2.18
N ALA A 25 -2.24 -3.31 0.86
CA ALA A 25 -1.37 -4.23 0.14
C ALA A 25 0.09 -3.90 0.46
N ALA A 26 0.88 -4.93 0.74
CA ALA A 26 2.29 -4.73 1.08
C ALA A 26 3.01 -4.05 -0.11
N THR A 27 3.58 -2.88 0.14
CA THR A 27 4.36 -2.12 -0.85
C THR A 27 5.81 -2.57 -0.85
N CYS A 28 6.47 -2.49 -2.02
CA CYS A 28 7.87 -2.84 -2.14
C CYS A 28 8.75 -1.77 -1.47
N PRO A 29 9.63 -2.10 -0.51
CA PRO A 29 10.49 -1.09 0.15
C PRO A 29 11.50 -0.45 -0.81
N ILE A 30 11.91 -1.19 -1.85
CA ILE A 30 12.87 -0.71 -2.88
C ILE A 30 12.20 0.24 -3.87
N ARG A 31 10.89 0.10 -4.09
CA ARG A 31 10.13 0.89 -5.05
C ARG A 31 8.95 1.59 -4.34
N PRO A 32 9.20 2.74 -3.70
CA PRO A 32 8.17 3.46 -2.97
C PRO A 32 6.96 3.78 -3.85
N GLY A 33 5.78 3.34 -3.44
CA GLY A 33 4.52 3.56 -4.16
C GLY A 33 4.12 2.43 -5.11
N GLU A 34 5.00 1.48 -5.39
CA GLU A 34 4.66 0.28 -6.16
C GLU A 34 4.21 -0.86 -5.24
N PRO A 35 3.14 -1.60 -5.62
CA PRO A 35 2.76 -2.81 -4.91
C PRO A 35 3.84 -3.89 -5.07
N CYS A 36 3.91 -4.83 -4.13
CA CYS A 36 4.73 -6.02 -4.32
C CYS A 36 4.24 -6.82 -5.53
N THR A 37 5.14 -7.16 -6.45
CA THR A 37 4.86 -7.96 -7.65
C THR A 37 5.40 -9.39 -7.55
N LEU A 38 5.84 -9.81 -6.37
CA LEU A 38 6.38 -11.15 -6.16
C LEU A 38 5.23 -12.16 -6.09
N CYS A 39 4.98 -12.88 -7.19
CA CYS A 39 3.95 -13.92 -7.29
C CYS A 39 4.55 -15.33 -7.18
N GLN A 40 5.33 -15.60 -6.13
CA GLN A 40 5.86 -16.94 -5.86
C GLN A 40 4.96 -17.67 -4.84
N LEU A 41 4.89 -19.00 -4.91
CA LEU A 41 4.15 -19.80 -3.93
C LEU A 41 4.80 -19.65 -2.54
N ASP A 42 3.98 -19.67 -1.49
CA ASP A 42 4.42 -19.58 -0.08
C ASP A 42 5.11 -18.26 0.34
N VAL A 43 4.99 -17.18 -0.45
CA VAL A 43 5.46 -15.86 -0.03
C VAL A 43 4.46 -15.17 0.90
N THR A 44 4.98 -14.64 1.99
CA THR A 44 4.26 -13.88 3.02
C THR A 44 4.38 -12.38 2.82
N GLY A 45 5.32 -11.92 1.98
CA GLY A 45 5.43 -10.51 1.62
C GLY A 45 6.77 -10.11 0.99
N PRO A 46 7.05 -8.79 0.93
CA PRO A 46 8.26 -8.25 0.31
C PRO A 46 9.56 -8.78 0.90
N GLN A 47 9.58 -9.15 2.18
CA GLN A 47 10.74 -9.74 2.85
C GLN A 47 11.22 -11.05 2.21
N ASP A 48 10.35 -11.76 1.51
CA ASP A 48 10.67 -13.02 0.82
C ASP A 48 11.26 -12.77 -0.59
N CYS A 49 11.32 -11.51 -1.04
CA CYS A 49 11.98 -11.16 -2.30
C CYS A 49 13.52 -11.21 -2.11
N PRO A 50 14.27 -11.93 -2.95
CA PRO A 50 15.73 -12.00 -2.84
C PRO A 50 16.41 -10.63 -2.87
N LEU A 51 15.89 -9.69 -3.67
CA LEU A 51 16.42 -8.32 -3.72
C LEU A 51 16.21 -7.58 -2.39
N VAL A 52 15.03 -7.71 -1.79
CA VAL A 52 14.72 -7.08 -0.51
C VAL A 52 15.56 -7.69 0.60
N TYR A 53 15.73 -9.02 0.61
CA TYR A 53 16.61 -9.70 1.57
C TYR A 53 18.03 -9.14 1.54
N LEU A 54 18.63 -9.00 0.35
CA LEU A 54 19.99 -8.49 0.21
C LEU A 54 20.12 -7.02 0.63
N VAL A 55 19.21 -6.17 0.15
CA VAL A 55 19.28 -4.72 0.41
C VAL A 55 18.95 -4.40 1.87
N MET A 56 17.92 -5.04 2.44
CA MET A 56 17.49 -4.77 3.82
C MET A 56 18.34 -5.52 4.86
N GLY A 57 19.15 -6.49 4.44
CA GLY A 57 20.14 -7.16 5.29
C GLY A 57 21.44 -6.38 5.46
N ASP A 58 21.72 -5.44 4.56
CA ASP A 58 22.90 -4.58 4.58
C ASP A 58 22.56 -3.18 5.14
N ASP A 59 23.34 -2.68 6.09
CA ASP A 59 23.02 -1.42 6.78
C ASP A 59 23.20 -0.18 5.91
N GLU A 60 24.22 -0.16 5.06
CA GLU A 60 24.50 0.97 4.17
C GLU A 60 23.42 1.07 3.10
N LEU A 61 23.06 -0.06 2.48
CA LEU A 61 22.00 -0.11 1.48
C LEU A 61 20.64 0.22 2.09
N ARG A 62 20.34 -0.27 3.30
CA ARG A 62 19.11 0.04 4.03
C ARG A 62 18.97 1.53 4.31
N GLU A 63 20.05 2.20 4.70
CA GLU A 63 20.05 3.65 4.89
C GLU A 63 19.79 4.37 3.57
N GLY A 64 20.41 3.93 2.47
CA GLY A 64 20.13 4.47 1.13
C GLY A 64 18.65 4.37 0.72
N VAL A 65 17.99 3.24 1.02
CA VAL A 65 16.54 3.06 0.82
C VAL A 65 15.74 4.03 1.70
N HIS A 66 16.12 4.17 2.97
CA HIS A 66 15.48 5.09 3.89
C HIS A 66 15.56 6.55 3.39
N GLN A 67 16.73 7.00 2.97
CA GLN A 67 16.92 8.35 2.40
C GLN A 67 16.08 8.57 1.15
N THR A 68 16.03 7.59 0.25
CA THR A 68 15.19 7.63 -0.96
C THR A 68 13.71 7.79 -0.59
N ARG A 69 13.23 7.02 0.39
CA ARG A 69 11.84 7.10 0.87
C ARG A 69 11.51 8.49 1.44
N LEU A 70 12.41 9.06 2.23
CA LEU A 70 12.23 10.42 2.74
C LEU A 70 12.18 11.46 1.62
N ALA A 71 13.04 11.33 0.60
CA ALA A 71 13.04 12.21 -0.56
C ALA A 71 11.69 12.16 -1.32
N VAL A 72 11.13 10.97 -1.51
CA VAL A 72 9.82 10.76 -2.15
C VAL A 72 8.69 11.39 -1.32
N VAL A 73 8.66 11.17 0.00
CA VAL A 73 7.64 11.78 0.87
C VAL A 73 7.73 13.31 0.84
N ARG A 74 8.95 13.85 0.81
CA ARG A 74 9.19 15.30 0.73
C ARG A 74 8.70 15.89 -0.58
N SER A 75 8.88 15.20 -1.71
CA SER A 75 8.41 15.67 -3.01
C SER A 75 6.88 15.55 -3.17
N GLN A 76 6.28 14.55 -2.54
CA GLN A 76 4.82 14.34 -2.56
C GLN A 76 4.06 15.26 -1.61
N ARG A 77 4.75 15.92 -0.66
CA ARG A 77 4.08 16.79 0.31
C ARG A 77 3.32 17.87 -0.46
N PRO A 78 1.97 17.91 -0.38
CA PRO A 78 1.20 18.89 -1.13
C PRO A 78 1.67 20.28 -0.71
N ARG A 79 1.98 21.13 -1.70
CA ARG A 79 2.28 22.53 -1.41
C ARG A 79 1.08 23.10 -0.66
N PRO A 80 1.27 23.74 0.50
CA PRO A 80 0.16 24.44 1.14
C PRO A 80 -0.42 25.39 0.08
N ALA A 81 -1.74 25.33 -0.11
CA ALA A 81 -2.42 26.20 -1.05
C ALA A 81 -2.04 27.63 -0.71
N ALA A 82 -1.24 28.27 -1.58
CA ALA A 82 -0.92 29.66 -1.42
C ALA A 82 -2.26 30.40 -1.44
N GLY A 83 -2.64 30.95 -0.28
CA GLY A 83 -3.88 31.68 -0.12
C GLY A 83 -3.99 32.72 -1.23
N ARG A 84 -5.11 32.71 -1.95
CA ARG A 84 -5.43 33.73 -2.94
C ARG A 84 -5.52 35.08 -2.23
N ALA A 85 -4.51 35.94 -2.39
CA ALA A 85 -4.62 37.38 -2.21
C ALA A 85 -3.39 38.12 -2.79
N ALA A 86 -3.08 37.89 -4.07
CA ALA A 86 -2.41 38.93 -4.86
C ALA A 86 -3.51 39.61 -5.69
N ALA A 87 -4.08 40.65 -5.09
CA ALA A 87 -4.91 41.62 -5.80
C ALA A 87 -4.08 42.15 -6.98
N HIS A 88 -4.60 41.96 -8.18
CA HIS A 88 -4.11 42.57 -9.40
C HIS A 88 -4.53 44.04 -9.36
N PRO A 89 -3.61 45.04 -9.33
CA PRO A 89 -4.02 46.42 -9.51
C PRO A 89 -4.53 46.60 -10.94
N SER A 90 -5.82 46.93 -11.07
CA SER A 90 -6.44 47.32 -12.33
C SER A 90 -5.87 48.67 -12.77
N PRO A 91 -5.29 48.82 -13.98
CA PRO A 91 -4.99 50.14 -14.50
C PRO A 91 -6.28 50.76 -15.03
N ALA A 92 -6.89 51.67 -14.26
CA ALA A 92 -7.87 52.61 -14.81
C ALA A 92 -7.11 53.64 -15.65
N GLY A 93 -7.40 53.67 -16.94
CA GLY A 93 -6.79 54.57 -17.92
C GLY A 93 -7.49 55.92 -18.05
N SER A 94 -6.77 56.79 -18.78
CA SER A 94 -7.13 58.07 -19.41
C SER A 94 -7.26 59.31 -18.52
#